data_AF-A0A6H2DGU1-F1
#
_entry.id   AF-A0A6H2DGU1-F1
#
_cell.length_a   1.000
_cell.length_b   1.000
_cell.length_c   1.000
_cell.angle_alpha   90.00
_cell.angle_beta   90.00
_cell.angle_gamma   90.00
#
_symmetry.space_group_name_H-M   'P 1'
#
loop_
_entity.id
_entity.type
_entity.pdbx_description
1 polymer ?
#
loop_
_entity_poly.entity_id
_entity_poly.type
_entity_poly.pdbx_seq_one_letter_code
_entity_poly.pdbx_strand_id
1 'polypeptide(L)'
;MTKERTTLKDFTDNMGLVIGLASGAALLTFFANFAGLDPPSYPQIKYVGAALSVACALIVWNKARNATVKYRSRMIAVCAILMIAGLLTYFFAYSLFVEPGPGPDIRIVRGYECTTAALAVFGNSCPDLPSSALADAQWDTRQLWTRLSVSIVEFGLVTTWLVFTTALIATIGAVIAGRK
;
A
#
# COMPACT_ATOMS: atom_id res chain seq x y z
N MET A 1 -0.14 18.53 -42.46
CA MET A 1 0.96 17.92 -41.68
C MET A 1 1.28 18.65 -40.36
N THR A 2 0.68 19.81 -40.05
CA THR A 2 0.96 20.56 -38.80
C THR A 2 0.20 20.07 -37.57
N LYS A 3 -0.97 19.45 -37.74
CA LYS A 3 -1.83 19.00 -36.63
C LYS A 3 -1.30 17.76 -35.88
N GLU A 4 -0.49 16.95 -36.54
CA GLU A 4 0.08 15.71 -35.97
C GLU A 4 1.28 16.00 -35.06
N ARG A 5 2.04 17.05 -35.38
CA ARG A 5 3.27 17.42 -34.66
C ARG A 5 2.98 18.07 -33.30
N THR A 6 1.87 18.79 -33.16
CA THR A 6 1.42 19.34 -31.86
C THR A 6 0.92 18.25 -30.92
N THR A 7 0.16 17.27 -31.42
CA THR A 7 -0.30 16.14 -30.61
C THR A 7 0.81 15.26 -30.06
N LEU A 8 1.91 15.10 -30.81
CA LEU A 8 3.04 14.29 -30.35
C LEU A 8 3.84 15.02 -29.25
N LYS A 9 3.99 16.34 -29.37
CA LYS A 9 4.71 17.17 -28.38
C LYS A 9 3.92 17.31 -27.08
N ASP A 10 2.60 17.52 -27.18
CA ASP A 10 1.70 17.50 -26.02
C ASP A 10 1.67 16.12 -25.35
N PHE A 11 1.81 15.04 -26.14
CA PHE A 11 1.92 13.69 -25.60
C PHE A 11 3.23 13.50 -24.85
N THR A 12 4.38 13.89 -25.41
CA THR A 12 5.69 13.75 -24.74
C THR A 12 5.82 14.63 -23.50
N ASP A 13 5.28 15.85 -23.52
CA ASP A 13 5.37 16.77 -22.38
C ASP A 13 4.44 16.33 -21.24
N ASN A 14 3.21 15.91 -21.54
CA ASN A 14 2.30 15.36 -20.53
C ASN A 14 2.73 13.97 -20.04
N MET A 15 3.30 13.14 -20.91
CA MET A 15 3.83 11.83 -20.52
C MET A 15 5.09 11.99 -19.67
N GLY A 16 5.96 12.97 -19.94
CA GLY A 16 7.08 13.32 -19.08
C GLY A 16 6.62 13.80 -17.69
N LEU A 17 5.52 14.55 -17.62
CA LEU A 17 4.93 14.99 -16.35
C LEU A 17 4.24 13.85 -15.58
N VAL A 18 3.52 12.97 -16.28
CA VAL A 18 2.91 11.76 -15.69
C VAL A 18 3.97 10.78 -15.22
N ILE A 19 5.02 10.55 -16.01
CA ILE A 19 6.16 9.72 -15.61
C ILE A 19 6.91 10.39 -14.47
N GLY A 20 7.11 11.71 -14.49
CA GLY A 20 7.76 12.48 -13.42
C GLY A 20 6.99 12.44 -12.09
N LEU A 21 5.66 12.48 -12.13
CA LEU A 21 4.82 12.37 -10.93
C LEU A 21 4.54 10.93 -10.51
N ALA A 22 4.46 9.99 -11.45
CA ALA A 22 4.44 8.56 -11.14
C ALA A 22 5.76 8.12 -10.53
N SER A 23 6.90 8.67 -10.99
CA SER A 23 8.18 8.53 -10.32
C SER A 23 8.22 9.29 -9.00
N GLY A 24 7.56 10.44 -8.85
CA GLY A 24 7.35 11.10 -7.55
C GLY A 24 6.53 10.28 -6.54
N ALA A 25 5.48 9.59 -6.99
CA ALA A 25 4.67 8.69 -6.17
C ALA A 25 5.38 7.35 -5.88
N ALA A 26 6.12 6.84 -6.87
CA ALA A 26 7.02 5.71 -6.69
C ALA A 26 8.15 6.07 -5.73
N LEU A 27 8.67 7.31 -5.78
CA LEU A 27 9.62 7.86 -4.82
C LEU A 27 8.99 7.97 -3.44
N LEU A 28 7.72 8.38 -3.31
CA LEU A 28 6.98 8.34 -2.03
C LEU A 28 6.90 6.92 -1.47
N THR A 29 6.64 5.93 -2.33
CA THR A 29 6.64 4.51 -1.94
C THR A 29 8.05 4.02 -1.59
N PHE A 30 9.06 4.53 -2.29
CA PHE A 30 10.47 4.26 -2.05
C PHE A 30 11.00 4.95 -0.78
N PHE A 31 10.51 6.14 -0.43
CA PHE A 31 10.84 6.87 0.78
C PHE A 31 10.06 6.33 1.98
N ALA A 32 8.83 5.83 1.79
CA ALA A 32 8.12 5.06 2.80
C ALA A 32 8.90 3.78 3.18
N ASN A 33 9.59 3.17 2.20
CA ASN A 33 10.57 2.10 2.42
C ASN A 33 11.70 2.53 3.37
N PHE A 34 12.27 3.72 3.16
CA PHE A 34 13.31 4.27 4.01
C PHE A 34 12.82 4.67 5.40
N ALA A 35 11.54 4.99 5.55
CA ALA A 35 10.93 5.31 6.85
C ALA A 35 10.52 4.05 7.66
N GLY A 36 10.74 2.84 7.11
CA GLY A 36 10.33 1.59 7.77
C GLY A 36 8.81 1.43 7.91
N LEU A 37 8.04 2.12 7.05
CA LEU A 37 6.57 2.08 7.04
C LEU A 37 6.02 1.00 6.11
N ASP A 38 6.87 0.31 5.36
CA ASP A 38 6.46 -0.76 4.46
C ASP A 38 6.08 -2.03 5.23
N PRO A 39 5.12 -2.83 4.71
CA PRO A 39 4.80 -4.13 5.30
C PRO A 39 6.07 -5.01 5.33
N PRO A 40 6.46 -5.54 6.50
CA PRO A 40 7.79 -6.12 6.72
C PRO A 40 8.01 -7.49 6.08
N SER A 41 6.96 -8.10 5.53
CA SER A 41 6.93 -9.56 5.39
C SER A 41 7.57 -10.10 4.11
N TYR A 42 7.65 -9.36 3.00
CA TYR A 42 8.19 -9.90 1.73
C TYR A 42 8.89 -8.86 0.82
N PRO A 43 10.19 -9.03 0.51
CA PRO A 43 10.91 -8.17 -0.44
C PRO A 43 10.28 -8.16 -1.85
N GLN A 44 9.65 -9.27 -2.26
CA GLN A 44 9.09 -9.44 -3.60
C GLN A 44 7.87 -8.54 -3.84
N ILE A 45 7.11 -8.23 -2.77
CA ILE A 45 5.90 -7.41 -2.87
C ILE A 45 6.25 -5.98 -3.30
N LYS A 46 7.47 -5.51 -3.03
CA LYS A 46 7.95 -4.18 -3.44
C LYS A 46 7.90 -4.00 -4.97
N TYR A 47 8.37 -5.01 -5.72
CA TYR A 47 8.37 -4.96 -7.18
C TYR A 47 6.95 -5.07 -7.76
N VAL A 48 6.12 -5.93 -7.17
CA VAL A 48 4.73 -6.09 -7.60
C VAL A 48 3.93 -4.81 -7.37
N GLY A 49 4.11 -4.17 -6.20
CA GLY A 49 3.46 -2.91 -5.89
C GLY A 49 3.87 -1.79 -6.84
N ALA A 50 5.16 -1.68 -7.17
CA ALA A 50 5.65 -0.71 -8.15
C ALA A 50 5.10 -0.96 -9.57
N ALA A 51 5.07 -2.21 -10.02
CA ALA A 51 4.52 -2.55 -11.34
C ALA A 51 3.01 -2.24 -11.41
N LEU A 52 2.27 -2.62 -10.37
CA LEU A 52 0.83 -2.38 -10.27
C LEU A 52 0.52 -0.88 -10.25
N SER A 53 1.30 -0.10 -9.52
CA SER A 53 1.11 1.34 -9.38
C SER A 53 1.29 2.08 -10.71
N VAL A 54 2.31 1.70 -11.51
CA VAL A 54 2.51 2.21 -12.87
C VAL A 54 1.36 1.78 -13.80
N ALA A 55 0.93 0.53 -13.75
CA ALA A 55 -0.19 0.05 -14.57
C ALA A 55 -1.49 0.80 -14.27
N CYS A 56 -1.79 1.03 -12.98
CA CYS A 56 -2.93 1.84 -12.56
C CYS A 56 -2.83 3.29 -13.07
N ALA A 57 -1.66 3.92 -12.97
CA ALA A 57 -1.43 5.27 -13.49
C ALA A 57 -1.78 5.37 -14.99
N LEU A 58 -1.29 4.42 -15.78
CA LEU A 58 -1.52 4.39 -17.24
C LEU A 58 -2.99 4.19 -17.59
N ILE A 59 -3.68 3.26 -16.92
CA ILE A 59 -5.11 3.00 -17.13
C ILE A 59 -5.94 4.25 -16.80
N VAL A 60 -5.66 4.88 -15.66
CA VAL A 60 -6.38 6.07 -15.20
C VAL A 60 -6.13 7.23 -16.13
N TRP A 61 -4.89 7.46 -16.55
CA TRP A 61 -4.55 8.52 -17.48
C TRP A 61 -5.26 8.35 -18.83
N ASN A 62 -5.22 7.14 -19.40
CA ASN A 62 -5.89 6.85 -20.67
C ASN A 62 -7.42 7.10 -20.59
N LYS A 63 -8.06 6.69 -19.50
CA LYS A 63 -9.49 6.93 -19.28
C LYS A 63 -9.80 8.41 -19.00
N ALA A 64 -8.98 9.10 -18.21
CA ALA A 64 -9.20 10.49 -17.82
C ALA A 64 -9.08 11.46 -19.00
N ARG A 65 -8.18 11.19 -19.95
CA ARG A 65 -7.91 12.06 -21.11
C ARG A 65 -9.14 12.26 -22.01
N ASN A 66 -9.94 11.21 -22.17
CA ASN A 66 -11.13 11.22 -23.03
C ASN A 66 -12.44 11.42 -22.25
N ALA A 67 -12.36 11.57 -20.92
CA ALA A 67 -13.52 11.68 -20.08
C ALA A 67 -14.11 13.11 -20.04
N THR A 68 -15.42 13.19 -19.78
CA THR A 68 -16.09 14.46 -19.49
C THR A 68 -15.66 15.00 -18.13
N VAL A 69 -15.74 16.32 -17.95
CA VAL A 69 -15.40 17.00 -16.68
C VAL A 69 -16.14 16.39 -15.48
N LYS A 70 -17.43 16.05 -15.66
CA LYS A 70 -18.26 15.41 -14.63
C LYS A 70 -17.74 14.03 -14.23
N TYR A 71 -17.36 13.19 -15.20
CA TYR A 71 -16.79 11.87 -14.91
C TYR A 71 -15.45 12.00 -14.20
N ARG A 72 -14.58 12.92 -14.66
CA ARG A 72 -13.28 13.17 -14.04
C ARG A 72 -13.41 13.63 -12.60
N SER A 73 -14.30 14.58 -12.31
CA SER A 73 -14.56 15.07 -10.94
C SER A 73 -15.06 13.96 -10.02
N ARG A 74 -15.97 13.10 -10.49
CA ARG A 74 -16.42 11.93 -9.73
C ARG A 74 -15.29 10.94 -9.47
N MET A 75 -14.46 10.67 -10.48
CA MET A 75 -13.33 9.76 -10.33
C MET A 75 -12.31 10.28 -9.32
N ILE A 76 -11.97 11.57 -9.37
CA ILE A 76 -11.11 12.22 -8.37
C ILE A 76 -11.70 12.08 -6.97
N ALA A 77 -12.99 12.36 -6.80
CA ALA A 77 -13.65 12.24 -5.49
C ALA A 77 -13.62 10.81 -4.95
N VAL A 78 -13.94 9.82 -5.79
CA VAL A 78 -13.90 8.39 -5.39
C VAL A 78 -12.48 7.95 -5.05
N CYS A 79 -11.48 8.29 -5.87
CA CYS A 79 -10.08 7.96 -5.59
C CYS A 79 -9.57 8.66 -4.31
N ALA A 80 -9.95 9.92 -4.07
CA ALA A 80 -9.60 10.62 -2.84
C ALA A 80 -10.21 9.95 -1.59
N ILE A 81 -11.49 9.53 -1.66
CA ILE A 81 -12.15 8.81 -0.57
C ILE A 81 -11.45 7.46 -0.32
N LEU A 82 -11.18 6.69 -1.38
CA LEU A 82 -10.46 5.40 -1.27
C LEU A 82 -9.05 5.57 -0.70
N MET A 83 -8.36 6.64 -1.07
CA MET A 83 -7.04 6.96 -0.54
C MET A 83 -7.11 7.21 0.97
N ILE A 84 -8.04 8.06 1.43
CA ILE A 84 -8.18 8.37 2.86
C ILE A 84 -8.63 7.14 3.64
N ALA A 85 -9.63 6.41 3.14
CA ALA A 85 -10.12 5.19 3.78
C ALA A 85 -9.04 4.11 3.87
N GLY A 86 -8.29 3.89 2.78
CA GLY A 86 -7.17 2.96 2.73
C GLY A 86 -6.06 3.34 3.72
N LEU A 87 -5.70 4.63 3.79
CA LEU A 87 -4.70 5.14 4.73
C LEU A 87 -5.11 4.91 6.19
N LEU A 88 -6.34 5.29 6.55
CA LEU A 88 -6.85 5.11 7.92
C LEU A 88 -6.92 3.63 8.30
N THR A 89 -7.40 2.79 7.39
CA THR A 89 -7.47 1.33 7.61
C THR A 89 -6.07 0.73 7.77
N TYR A 90 -5.11 1.17 6.95
CA TYR A 90 -3.72 0.74 7.04
C TYR A 90 -3.10 1.12 8.39
N PHE A 91 -3.19 2.39 8.81
CA PHE A 91 -2.65 2.84 10.09
C PHE A 91 -3.31 2.13 11.28
N PHE A 92 -4.63 1.92 11.22
CA PHE A 92 -5.35 1.19 12.26
C PHE A 92 -4.87 -0.26 12.36
N ALA A 93 -4.80 -0.99 11.24
CA ALA A 93 -4.30 -2.36 11.21
C ALA A 93 -2.82 -2.43 11.61
N TYR A 94 -2.00 -1.49 11.16
CA TYR A 94 -0.58 -1.41 11.52
C TYR A 94 -0.42 -1.22 13.03
N SER A 95 -1.19 -0.33 13.65
CA SER A 95 -1.14 -0.10 15.10
C SER A 95 -1.58 -1.30 15.93
N LEU A 96 -2.49 -2.13 15.42
CA LEU A 96 -2.99 -3.29 16.16
C LEU A 96 -2.11 -4.52 16.00
N PHE A 97 -1.56 -4.73 14.81
CA PHE A 97 -0.92 -5.99 14.46
C PHE A 97 0.59 -5.91 14.30
N VAL A 98 1.18 -4.73 14.21
CA VAL A 98 2.63 -4.59 13.97
C VAL A 98 3.34 -4.11 15.23
N GLU A 99 4.33 -4.88 15.65
CA GLU A 99 5.17 -4.56 16.80
C GLU A 99 6.66 -4.47 16.47
N PRO A 100 7.44 -3.71 17.27
CA PRO A 100 8.89 -3.74 17.18
C PRO A 100 9.44 -5.12 17.57
N GLY A 101 10.33 -5.65 16.73
CA GLY A 101 11.11 -6.84 17.01
C GLY A 101 12.44 -6.52 17.72
N PRO A 102 13.38 -7.48 17.80
CA PRO A 102 14.63 -7.36 18.55
C PRO A 102 15.67 -6.43 17.88
N GLY A 103 15.42 -5.96 16.66
CA GLY A 103 16.30 -5.07 15.91
C GLY A 103 15.60 -3.77 15.51
N PRO A 104 16.36 -2.69 15.23
CA PRO A 104 15.81 -1.37 14.90
C PRO A 104 14.87 -1.38 13.69
N ASP A 105 15.14 -2.27 12.74
CA ASP A 105 14.38 -2.40 11.48
C ASP A 105 13.52 -3.67 11.40
N ILE A 106 13.45 -4.45 12.48
CA ILE A 106 12.65 -5.67 12.51
C ILE A 106 11.26 -5.32 13.03
N ARG A 107 10.25 -5.54 12.18
CA ARG A 107 8.84 -5.42 12.54
C ARG A 107 8.21 -6.80 12.49
N ILE A 108 7.40 -7.11 13.49
CA ILE A 108 6.77 -8.41 13.64
C ILE A 108 5.27 -8.24 13.52
N VAL A 109 4.65 -9.07 12.69
CA VAL A 109 3.20 -9.07 12.46
C VAL A 109 2.55 -10.13 13.36
N ARG A 110 1.61 -9.70 14.20
CA ARG A 110 0.80 -10.54 15.07
C ARG A 110 -0.37 -11.15 14.30
N GLY A 111 -0.71 -12.39 14.63
CA GLY A 111 -1.95 -13.01 14.19
C GLY A 111 -3.11 -12.67 15.12
N TYR A 112 -4.34 -12.90 14.67
CA TYR A 112 -5.53 -12.77 15.51
C TYR A 112 -5.96 -14.11 16.16
N GLU A 113 -5.32 -15.23 15.81
CA GLU A 113 -5.67 -16.56 16.30
C GLU A 113 -4.41 -17.29 16.79
N CYS A 114 -4.42 -17.73 18.05
CA CYS A 114 -3.30 -18.45 18.66
C CYS A 114 -3.27 -19.93 18.24
N THR A 115 -2.10 -20.54 18.30
CA THR A 115 -1.97 -22.01 18.19
C THR A 115 -2.56 -22.71 19.42
N THR A 116 -2.93 -23.98 19.30
CA THR A 116 -3.42 -24.78 20.44
C THR A 116 -2.39 -24.89 21.57
N ALA A 117 -1.10 -24.97 21.22
CA ALA A 117 -0.01 -24.98 22.18
C ALA A 117 0.12 -23.64 22.92
N ALA A 118 0.07 -22.52 22.19
CA ALA A 118 0.11 -21.19 22.80
C ALA A 118 -1.13 -20.93 23.67
N LEU A 119 -2.32 -21.37 23.23
CA LEU A 119 -3.55 -21.25 24.01
C LEU A 119 -3.48 -22.04 25.32
N ALA A 120 -2.83 -23.20 25.34
CA ALA A 120 -2.63 -23.99 26.55
C ALA A 120 -1.72 -23.29 27.58
N VAL A 121 -0.79 -22.45 27.13
CA VAL A 121 0.16 -21.74 28.00
C VAL A 121 -0.39 -20.38 28.43
N PHE A 122 -0.96 -19.61 27.51
CA PHE A 122 -1.34 -18.21 27.72
C PHE A 122 -2.85 -18.00 27.94
N GLY A 123 -3.69 -19.01 27.68
CA GLY A 123 -5.13 -18.99 27.97
C GLY A 123 -5.83 -17.75 27.38
N ASN A 124 -6.47 -16.97 28.26
CA ASN A 124 -7.26 -15.79 27.88
C ASN A 124 -6.43 -14.58 27.41
N SER A 125 -5.10 -14.62 27.55
CA SER A 125 -4.23 -13.55 27.03
C SER A 125 -4.00 -13.67 25.51
N CYS A 126 -4.44 -14.75 24.87
CA CYS A 126 -4.45 -14.87 23.42
C CYS A 126 -5.62 -14.09 22.80
N PRO A 127 -5.42 -13.32 21.71
CA PRO A 127 -4.20 -13.15 20.91
C PRO A 127 -3.27 -12.00 21.38
N ASP A 128 -3.67 -11.20 22.36
CA ASP A 128 -2.92 -10.04 22.88
C ASP A 128 -1.80 -10.44 23.85
N LEU A 129 -0.78 -11.11 23.30
CA LEU A 129 0.40 -11.53 24.04
C LEU A 129 1.33 -10.34 24.34
N PRO A 130 2.04 -10.31 25.48
CA PRO A 130 3.06 -9.30 25.75
C PRO A 130 4.32 -9.56 24.91
N SER A 131 5.13 -8.52 24.67
CA SER A 131 6.39 -8.63 23.91
C SER A 131 7.39 -9.62 24.51
N SER A 132 7.32 -9.88 25.82
CA SER A 132 8.12 -10.92 26.48
C SER A 132 7.80 -12.33 25.97
N ALA A 133 6.53 -12.62 25.65
CA ALA A 133 6.14 -13.91 25.10
C ALA A 133 6.70 -14.12 23.69
N LEU A 134 6.86 -13.04 22.90
CA LEU A 134 7.57 -13.12 21.63
C LEU A 134 9.06 -13.43 21.82
N ALA A 135 9.70 -12.84 22.84
CA ALA A 135 11.10 -13.13 23.15
C ALA A 135 11.32 -14.59 23.56
N ASP A 136 10.41 -15.15 24.37
CA ASP A 136 10.44 -16.56 24.80
C ASP A 136 10.29 -17.52 23.61
N ALA A 137 9.48 -17.14 22.62
CA ALA A 137 9.31 -17.87 21.36
C ALA A 137 10.42 -17.59 20.32
N GLN A 138 11.55 -17.01 20.72
CA GLN A 138 12.65 -16.61 19.83
C GLN A 138 12.19 -15.74 18.65
N TRP A 139 11.14 -14.93 18.85
CA TRP A 139 10.51 -14.07 17.85
C TRP A 139 9.89 -14.82 16.66
N ASP A 140 9.65 -16.13 16.79
CA ASP A 140 8.94 -16.92 15.78
C ASP A 140 7.41 -16.83 15.99
N THR A 141 6.77 -15.97 15.21
CA THR A 141 5.32 -15.75 15.27
C THR A 141 4.51 -17.00 14.97
N ARG A 142 5.07 -18.00 14.27
CA ARG A 142 4.36 -19.23 13.90
C ARG A 142 4.23 -20.21 15.05
N GLN A 143 4.97 -20.01 16.14
CA GLN A 143 4.81 -20.80 17.37
C GLN A 143 3.63 -20.28 18.20
N LEU A 144 3.42 -18.97 18.19
CA LEU A 144 2.39 -18.31 18.98
C LEU A 144 1.05 -18.22 18.25
N TRP A 145 1.05 -17.85 16.97
CA TRP A 145 -0.15 -17.67 16.16
C TRP A 145 -0.26 -18.66 15.00
N THR A 146 -1.49 -18.92 14.57
CA THR A 146 -1.75 -19.78 13.41
C THR A 146 -1.17 -19.16 12.15
N ARG A 147 -0.59 -19.98 11.26
CA ARG A 147 -0.03 -19.49 9.99
C ARG A 147 -1.09 -18.74 9.17
N LEU A 148 -2.32 -19.23 9.17
CA LEU A 148 -3.42 -18.64 8.41
C LEU A 148 -3.76 -17.23 8.93
N SER A 149 -3.84 -17.04 10.25
CA SER A 149 -4.19 -15.73 10.82
C SER A 149 -3.11 -14.68 10.53
N VAL A 150 -1.84 -15.05 10.68
CA VAL A 150 -0.71 -14.17 10.34
C VAL A 150 -0.74 -13.82 8.85
N SER A 151 -0.92 -14.80 7.97
CA SER A 151 -0.98 -14.56 6.53
C SER A 151 -2.14 -13.66 6.10
N ILE A 152 -3.31 -13.77 6.74
CA ILE A 152 -4.45 -12.90 6.46
C ILE A 152 -4.16 -11.46 6.88
N VAL A 153 -3.54 -11.25 8.04
CA VAL A 153 -3.17 -9.91 8.51
C VAL A 153 -2.11 -9.30 7.60
N GLU A 154 -1.05 -10.04 7.27
CA GLU A 154 -0.01 -9.60 6.33
C GLU A 154 -0.62 -9.21 4.98
N PHE A 155 -1.50 -10.06 4.43
CA PHE A 155 -2.16 -9.78 3.17
C PHE A 155 -3.09 -8.57 3.25
N GLY A 156 -3.80 -8.38 4.37
CA GLY A 156 -4.64 -7.23 4.64
C GLY A 156 -3.84 -5.91 4.68
N LEU A 157 -2.71 -5.90 5.39
CA LEU A 157 -1.79 -4.76 5.43
C LEU A 157 -1.26 -4.40 4.04
N VAL A 158 -0.82 -5.40 3.27
CA VAL A 158 -0.36 -5.19 1.89
C VAL A 158 -1.49 -4.67 1.00
N THR A 159 -2.68 -5.25 1.10
CA THR A 159 -3.83 -4.87 0.26
C THR A 159 -4.26 -3.44 0.54
N THR A 160 -4.39 -3.06 1.81
CA THR A 160 -4.77 -1.69 2.20
C THR A 160 -3.71 -0.66 1.78
N TRP A 161 -2.43 -1.01 1.92
CA TRP A 161 -1.33 -0.20 1.39
C TRP A 161 -1.39 -0.01 -0.13
N LEU A 162 -1.66 -1.09 -0.89
CA LEU A 162 -1.80 -1.02 -2.34
C LEU A 162 -3.02 -0.20 -2.77
N VAL A 163 -4.15 -0.31 -2.06
CA VAL A 163 -5.33 0.52 -2.31
C VAL A 163 -5.02 2.00 -2.08
N PHE A 164 -4.36 2.33 -0.97
CA PHE A 164 -3.94 3.70 -0.68
C PHE A 164 -3.04 4.27 -1.79
N THR A 165 -1.95 3.56 -2.14
CA THR A 165 -0.96 4.02 -3.12
C THR A 165 -1.54 4.12 -4.53
N THR A 166 -2.31 3.14 -4.99
CA THR A 166 -2.98 3.18 -6.30
C THR A 166 -4.04 4.28 -6.38
N ALA A 167 -4.81 4.51 -5.31
CA ALA A 167 -5.79 5.58 -5.25
C ALA A 167 -5.13 6.97 -5.28
N LEU A 168 -3.99 7.14 -4.59
CA LEU A 168 -3.19 8.37 -4.64
C LEU A 168 -2.73 8.65 -6.08
N ILE A 169 -2.14 7.65 -6.73
CA ILE A 169 -1.63 7.76 -8.11
C ILE A 169 -2.77 8.04 -9.10
N ALA A 170 -3.90 7.35 -8.94
CA ALA A 170 -5.09 7.58 -9.75
C ALA A 170 -5.60 9.02 -9.60
N THR A 171 -5.63 9.55 -8.37
CA THR A 171 -6.05 10.93 -8.09
C THR A 171 -5.13 11.93 -8.80
N ILE A 172 -3.82 11.75 -8.68
CA ILE A 172 -2.81 12.61 -9.34
C ILE A 172 -2.97 12.55 -10.86
N GLY A 173 -3.04 11.35 -11.44
CA GLY A 173 -3.20 11.16 -12.88
C GLY A 173 -4.48 11.81 -13.43
N ALA A 174 -5.57 11.71 -12.69
CA ALA A 174 -6.85 12.33 -13.04
C ALA A 174 -6.81 13.87 -13.02
N VAL A 175 -6.12 14.45 -12.04
CA VAL A 175 -5.95 15.91 -11.92
C VAL A 175 -5.11 16.45 -13.08
N ILE A 176 -3.99 15.80 -13.38
CA ILE A 176 -3.07 16.20 -14.45
C ILE A 176 -3.74 16.13 -15.82
N ALA A 177 -4.40 15.01 -16.13
CA ALA A 177 -5.11 14.84 -17.41
C ALA A 177 -6.17 15.93 -17.65
N GLY A 178 -6.57 16.63 -16.60
CA GLY A 178 -7.52 17.71 -16.67
C GLY A 178 -6.99 19.10 -16.95
N ARG A 179 -5.67 19.31 -16.92
CA ARG A 179 -5.03 20.55 -17.36
C ARG A 179 -4.98 20.55 -18.90
N LYS A 180 -5.94 21.25 -19.51
CA LYS A 180 -5.86 21.69 -20.92
C LYS A 180 -5.62 23.19 -20.92
#